data_AF-A0A1M4TUY5-F1
#
_entry.id   AF-A0A1M4TUY5-F1
#
_cell.length_a   1.000
_cell.length_b   1.000
_cell.length_c   1.000
_cell.angle_alpha   90.00
_cell.angle_beta   90.00
_cell.angle_gamma   90.00
#
_symmetry.space_group_name_H-M   'P 1'
#
loop_
_entity.id
_entity.type
_entity.pdbx_description
1 polymer ?
#
loop_
_entity_poly.entity_id
_entity_poly.type
_entity_poly.pdbx_seq_one_letter_code
_entity_poly.pdbx_strand_id
1 'polypeptide(L)'
;MFLELDDNLIFFKEDTIRTIDLRRQGKDVETLPFLIYSWTFDKELNLKNILQLKPWILKKILNKAIEGYLTITNINEKQLELFIKSTFISDKIIFTGFKEKEIEHLKQCLIAKNNIFDHRGNIINYPEAGGYLDQNAKYMYFLNIYRKVLIGKINEENNKRR
;
A
#
# COMPACT_ATOMS: atom_id res chain seq x y z
N MET A 1 0.58 12.55 2.19
CA MET A 1 1.95 13.09 1.97
C MET A 1 1.83 14.48 1.37
N PHE A 2 2.90 15.29 1.43
CA PHE A 2 2.93 16.58 0.74
C PHE A 2 4.27 16.86 0.05
N LEU A 3 4.24 17.78 -0.90
CA LEU A 3 5.40 18.37 -1.60
C LEU A 3 5.26 19.89 -1.57
N GLU A 4 6.32 20.58 -1.13
CA GLU A 4 6.40 22.04 -1.05
C GLU A 4 7.20 22.62 -2.23
N LEU A 5 6.69 23.70 -2.83
CA LEU A 5 7.14 24.31 -4.09
C LEU A 5 6.88 25.82 -4.08
N ASP A 6 7.90 26.65 -3.84
CA ASP A 6 7.81 28.12 -3.99
C ASP A 6 6.47 28.69 -3.46
N ASP A 7 6.22 28.51 -2.16
CA ASP A 7 5.00 28.87 -1.42
C ASP A 7 3.72 28.05 -1.72
N ASN A 8 3.83 26.99 -2.54
CA ASN A 8 2.73 26.09 -2.85
C ASN A 8 2.92 24.69 -2.25
N LEU A 9 1.81 24.09 -1.82
CA LEU A 9 1.75 22.72 -1.33
C LEU A 9 0.93 21.85 -2.28
N ILE A 10 1.40 20.65 -2.54
CA ILE A 10 0.65 19.58 -3.20
C ILE A 10 0.45 18.45 -2.20
N PHE A 11 -0.80 18.11 -1.92
CA PHE A 11 -1.18 16.99 -1.06
C PHE A 11 -1.62 15.80 -1.90
N PHE A 12 -1.01 14.65 -1.61
CA PHE A 12 -1.24 13.43 -2.38
C PHE A 12 -1.13 12.18 -1.50
N LYS A 13 -1.73 11.10 -1.99
CA LYS A 13 -1.73 9.78 -1.34
C LYS A 13 -0.68 8.84 -1.94
N GLU A 14 -0.46 7.70 -1.27
CA GLU A 14 0.36 6.61 -1.80
C GLU A 14 -0.33 5.95 -3.01
N ASP A 15 0.43 5.20 -3.79
CA ASP A 15 -0.10 4.46 -4.93
C ASP A 15 -1.18 3.46 -4.53
N THR A 16 -2.28 3.46 -5.28
CA THR A 16 -3.35 2.46 -5.22
C THR A 16 -3.11 1.37 -6.27
N ILE A 17 -3.91 0.31 -6.25
CA ILE A 17 -3.85 -0.73 -7.31
C ILE A 17 -4.02 -0.09 -8.69
N ARG A 18 -5.00 0.81 -8.85
CA ARG A 18 -5.22 1.54 -10.11
C ARG A 18 -3.97 2.25 -10.60
N THR A 19 -3.28 2.97 -9.71
CA THR A 19 -2.13 3.79 -10.12
C THR A 19 -0.92 2.93 -10.43
N ILE A 20 -0.73 1.80 -9.74
CA ILE A 20 0.28 0.80 -10.11
C ILE A 20 0.00 0.21 -11.49
N ASP A 21 -1.26 -0.12 -11.80
CA ASP A 21 -1.63 -0.68 -13.10
C ASP A 21 -1.43 0.32 -14.25
N LEU A 22 -1.70 1.61 -14.02
CA LEU A 22 -1.43 2.67 -14.99
C LEU A 22 0.07 2.84 -15.25
N ARG A 23 0.89 2.92 -14.20
CA ARG A 23 2.36 3.01 -14.32
C ARG A 23 2.94 1.82 -15.09
N ARG A 24 2.46 0.60 -14.83
CA ARG A 24 2.88 -0.61 -15.57
C ARG A 24 2.57 -0.54 -17.07
N GLN A 25 1.57 0.24 -17.46
CA GLN A 25 1.23 0.51 -18.86
C GLN A 25 2.03 1.69 -19.45
N GLY A 26 2.96 2.29 -18.70
CA GLY A 26 3.69 3.49 -19.10
C GLY A 26 2.86 4.78 -18.99
N LYS A 27 1.74 4.75 -18.28
CA LYS A 27 0.78 5.87 -18.13
C LYS A 27 1.02 6.65 -16.83
N ASP A 28 2.25 7.12 -16.67
CA ASP A 28 2.72 7.81 -15.45
C ASP A 28 1.99 9.14 -15.24
N VAL A 29 1.61 9.81 -16.32
CA VAL A 29 0.97 11.12 -16.26
C VAL A 29 -0.51 10.97 -15.87
N GLU A 30 -1.18 9.95 -16.41
CA GLU A 30 -2.57 9.59 -16.13
C GLU A 30 -2.77 9.06 -14.70
N THR A 31 -1.67 8.75 -14.01
CA THR A 31 -1.66 8.32 -12.62
C THR A 31 -1.92 9.50 -11.66
N LEU A 32 -1.44 10.70 -11.99
CA LEU A 32 -1.46 11.86 -11.09
C LEU A 32 -2.84 12.31 -10.59
N PRO A 33 -3.90 12.33 -11.44
CA PRO A 33 -5.24 12.71 -10.98
C PRO A 33 -5.80 11.79 -9.90
N PHE A 34 -5.31 10.54 -9.83
CA PHE A 34 -5.72 9.59 -8.79
C PHE A 34 -4.88 9.71 -7.51
N LEU A 35 -3.75 10.43 -7.56
CA LEU A 35 -2.85 10.61 -6.42
C LEU A 35 -3.07 11.95 -5.70
N ILE A 36 -3.25 13.02 -6.46
CA ILE A 36 -3.38 14.39 -5.91
C ILE A 36 -4.83 14.62 -5.48
N TYR A 37 -5.03 14.98 -4.22
CA TYR A 37 -6.37 15.28 -3.68
C TYR A 37 -6.55 16.74 -3.27
N SER A 38 -5.46 17.50 -3.12
CA SER A 38 -5.51 18.93 -2.83
C SER A 38 -4.20 19.62 -3.21
N TRP A 39 -4.25 20.90 -3.55
CA TRP A 39 -3.07 21.75 -3.70
C TRP A 39 -3.40 23.21 -3.36
N THR A 40 -2.38 24.06 -3.25
CA THR A 40 -2.55 25.50 -2.94
C THR A 40 -2.25 26.42 -4.13
N PHE A 41 -2.09 25.86 -5.33
CA PHE A 41 -1.97 26.67 -6.54
C PHE A 41 -3.22 27.54 -6.73
N ASP A 42 -3.03 28.67 -7.40
CA ASP A 42 -4.10 29.61 -7.81
C ASP A 42 -5.13 28.98 -8.75
N LYS A 43 -4.78 27.87 -9.41
CA LYS A 43 -5.65 27.12 -10.30
C LYS A 43 -6.43 26.02 -9.58
N GLU A 44 -7.65 25.78 -10.02
CA GLU A 44 -8.46 24.64 -9.56
C GLU A 44 -7.79 23.29 -9.81
N LEU A 45 -7.96 22.34 -8.88
CA LEU A 45 -7.47 20.98 -9.04
C LEU A 45 -8.35 20.21 -10.02
N ASN A 46 -7.87 20.03 -11.24
CA ASN A 46 -8.52 19.22 -12.27
C ASN A 46 -7.49 18.57 -13.19
N LEU A 47 -7.94 17.61 -14.01
CA LEU A 47 -7.07 16.86 -14.93
C LEU A 47 -6.20 17.80 -15.78
N LYS A 48 -6.82 18.79 -16.44
CA LYS A 48 -6.11 19.73 -17.32
C LYS A 48 -4.97 20.44 -16.59
N ASN A 49 -5.21 20.95 -15.38
CA ASN A 49 -4.21 21.68 -14.61
C ASN A 49 -3.13 20.74 -14.05
N ILE A 50 -3.49 19.52 -13.63
CA ILE A 50 -2.52 18.51 -13.16
C ILE A 50 -1.54 18.14 -14.28
N LEU A 51 -2.04 17.96 -15.50
CA LEU A 51 -1.23 17.64 -16.68
C LEU A 51 -0.27 18.77 -17.09
N GLN A 52 -0.50 20.00 -16.61
CA GLN A 52 0.35 21.17 -16.89
C GLN A 52 1.49 21.34 -15.87
N LEU A 53 1.54 20.53 -14.80
CA LEU A 53 2.63 20.58 -13.85
C LEU A 53 3.97 20.30 -14.54
N LYS A 54 5.04 20.98 -14.09
CA LYS A 54 6.38 20.79 -14.66
C LYS A 54 6.81 19.31 -14.51
N PRO A 55 7.47 18.69 -15.51
CA PRO A 55 7.82 17.27 -15.48
C PRO A 55 8.57 16.80 -14.22
N TRP A 56 9.44 17.65 -13.67
CA TRP A 56 10.17 17.33 -12.44
C TRP A 56 9.28 17.27 -11.20
N ILE A 57 8.18 18.05 -11.15
CA ILE A 57 7.17 17.97 -10.08
C ILE A 57 6.47 16.63 -10.16
N LEU A 58 6.07 16.22 -11.37
CA LEU A 58 5.43 14.93 -11.61
C LEU A 58 6.32 13.78 -11.12
N LYS A 59 7.59 13.80 -11.50
CA LYS A 59 8.56 12.79 -11.07
C LYS A 59 8.71 12.75 -9.55
N LYS A 60 8.73 13.90 -8.86
CA LYS A 60 8.78 13.95 -7.39
C LYS A 60 7.54 13.33 -6.74
N ILE A 61 6.35 13.65 -7.23
CA ILE A 61 5.09 13.06 -6.73
C ILE A 61 5.10 11.56 -6.95
N LEU A 62 5.40 11.11 -8.17
CA LEU A 62 5.41 9.70 -8.53
C LEU A 62 6.44 8.89 -7.74
N ASN A 63 7.64 9.44 -7.53
CA ASN A 63 8.67 8.78 -6.73
C ASN A 63 8.26 8.66 -5.27
N LYS A 64 7.66 9.70 -4.69
CA LYS A 64 7.23 9.70 -3.28
C LYS A 64 6.00 8.83 -3.05
N ALA A 65 5.06 8.80 -3.99
CA ALA A 65 3.83 8.02 -3.89
C ALA A 65 4.07 6.50 -3.89
N ILE A 66 5.12 6.03 -4.58
CA ILE A 66 5.39 4.59 -4.74
C ILE A 66 6.27 4.02 -3.62
N GLU A 67 6.89 4.85 -2.78
CA GLU A 67 7.91 4.41 -1.82
C GLU A 67 7.43 3.32 -0.88
N GLY A 68 6.22 3.45 -0.33
CA GLY A 68 5.67 2.47 0.59
C GLY A 68 5.44 1.11 -0.08
N TYR A 69 4.90 1.12 -1.30
CA TYR A 69 4.70 -0.09 -2.09
C TYR A 69 6.04 -0.78 -2.37
N LEU A 70 7.02 -0.04 -2.91
CA LEU A 70 8.36 -0.59 -3.18
C LEU A 70 9.05 -1.11 -1.93
N THR A 71 8.89 -0.43 -0.80
CA THR A 71 9.50 -0.86 0.47
C THR A 71 8.99 -2.24 0.87
N ILE A 72 7.67 -2.49 0.76
CA ILE A 72 7.10 -3.80 1.10
C ILE A 72 7.41 -4.85 0.03
N THR A 73 7.29 -4.53 -1.26
CA THR A 73 7.50 -5.52 -2.33
C THR A 73 8.95 -5.94 -2.53
N ASN A 74 9.90 -5.12 -2.06
CA ASN A 74 11.33 -5.45 -2.13
C ASN A 74 11.80 -6.31 -0.95
N ILE A 75 10.96 -6.53 0.07
CA ILE A 75 11.24 -7.51 1.11
C ILE A 75 11.22 -8.91 0.47
N ASN A 76 12.17 -9.76 0.84
CA ASN A 76 12.16 -11.15 0.39
C ASN A 76 10.84 -11.83 0.77
N GLU A 77 10.11 -12.39 -0.21
CA GLU A 77 8.77 -12.95 0.02
C GLU A 77 8.76 -14.03 1.10
N LYS A 78 9.78 -14.92 1.15
CA LYS A 78 9.88 -15.95 2.20
C LYS A 78 10.10 -15.34 3.57
N GLN A 79 10.93 -14.30 3.66
CA GLN A 79 11.14 -13.58 4.92
C GLN A 79 9.84 -12.92 5.39
N LEU A 80 9.08 -12.30 4.48
CA LEU A 80 7.80 -11.69 4.78
C LEU A 80 6.75 -12.72 5.21
N GLU A 81 6.68 -13.88 4.54
CA GLU A 81 5.82 -14.99 4.94
C GLU A 81 6.15 -15.52 6.34
N LEU A 82 7.44 -15.73 6.64
CA LEU A 82 7.88 -16.20 7.96
C LEU A 82 7.55 -15.18 9.05
N PHE A 83 7.77 -13.89 8.77
CA PHE A 83 7.36 -12.82 9.66
C PHE A 83 5.86 -12.86 9.91
N ILE A 84 5.03 -12.92 8.88
CA ILE A 84 3.57 -13.02 9.04
C ILE A 84 3.19 -14.27 9.85
N LYS A 85 3.77 -15.44 9.57
CA LYS A 85 3.54 -16.66 10.36
C LYS A 85 3.83 -16.45 11.85
N SER A 86 4.90 -15.73 12.18
CA SER A 86 5.27 -15.45 13.56
C SER A 86 4.21 -14.60 14.31
N THR A 87 3.46 -13.76 13.59
CA THR A 87 2.41 -12.90 14.18
C THR A 87 1.18 -13.68 14.69
N PHE A 88 1.03 -14.96 14.29
CA PHE A 88 -0.03 -15.84 14.79
C PHE A 88 0.38 -16.64 16.03
N ILE A 89 1.67 -16.69 16.37
CA ILE A 89 2.21 -17.59 17.39
C ILE A 89 2.58 -16.83 18.66
N SER A 90 3.05 -15.60 18.52
CA SER A 90 3.61 -14.80 19.61
C SER A 90 2.75 -13.59 19.91
N ASP A 91 2.49 -13.35 21.19
CA ASP A 91 1.82 -12.13 21.68
C ASP A 91 2.63 -10.86 21.38
N LYS A 92 3.96 -11.01 21.24
CA LYS A 92 4.88 -9.93 20.86
C LYS A 92 5.35 -10.10 19.42
N ILE A 93 5.12 -9.08 18.60
CA ILE A 93 5.61 -9.04 17.22
C ILE A 93 7.09 -8.64 17.22
N ILE A 94 7.92 -9.49 16.61
CA ILE A 94 9.37 -9.31 16.53
C ILE A 94 9.74 -8.93 15.09
N PHE A 95 10.48 -7.84 14.93
CA PHE A 95 10.89 -7.28 13.63
C PHE A 95 12.38 -7.49 13.33
N THR A 96 13.02 -8.47 13.97
CA THR A 96 14.44 -8.78 13.75
C THR A 96 14.69 -9.10 12.27
N GLY A 97 15.72 -8.48 11.69
CA GLY A 97 16.10 -8.68 10.29
C GLY A 97 15.40 -7.75 9.29
N PHE A 98 14.56 -6.83 9.76
CA PHE A 98 13.98 -5.76 8.94
C PHE A 98 14.67 -4.41 9.18
N LYS A 99 14.78 -3.60 8.14
CA LYS A 99 15.26 -2.21 8.23
C LYS A 99 14.19 -1.33 8.85
N GLU A 100 14.59 -0.22 9.47
CA GLU A 100 13.65 0.70 10.14
C GLU A 100 12.49 1.17 9.24
N LYS A 101 12.78 1.54 7.98
CA LYS A 101 11.75 1.92 6.99
C LYS A 101 10.80 0.76 6.67
N GLU A 102 11.30 -0.46 6.58
CA GLU A 102 10.47 -1.66 6.38
C GLU A 102 9.56 -1.89 7.58
N ILE A 103 10.10 -1.74 8.80
CA ILE A 103 9.35 -1.90 10.06
C ILE A 103 8.18 -0.92 10.13
N GLU A 104 8.39 0.35 9.78
CA GLU A 104 7.33 1.35 9.77
C GLU A 104 6.18 0.93 8.86
N HIS A 105 6.49 0.55 7.62
CA HIS A 105 5.48 0.11 6.66
C HIS A 105 4.82 -1.21 7.05
N LEU A 106 5.56 -2.17 7.61
CA LEU A 106 5.01 -3.43 8.11
C LEU A 106 4.03 -3.20 9.26
N LYS A 107 4.32 -2.26 10.17
CA LYS A 107 3.39 -1.86 11.24
C LYS A 107 2.09 -1.30 10.66
N GLN A 108 2.17 -0.42 9.66
CA GLN A 108 0.98 0.11 8.99
C GLN A 108 0.15 -1.02 8.33
N CYS A 109 0.81 -1.95 7.64
CA CYS A 109 0.13 -3.11 7.03
C CYS A 109 -0.53 -4.04 8.07
N LEU A 110 0.13 -4.25 9.22
CA LEU A 110 -0.42 -5.04 10.32
C LEU A 110 -1.64 -4.40 10.98
N ILE A 111 -1.71 -3.07 11.02
CA ILE A 111 -2.91 -2.36 11.49
C ILE A 111 -4.04 -2.54 10.46
N ALA A 112 -3.73 -2.39 9.18
CA ALA A 112 -4.70 -2.49 8.10
C ALA A 112 -5.41 -3.85 8.07
N LYS A 113 -4.74 -4.96 8.42
CA LYS A 113 -5.33 -6.32 8.35
C LYS A 113 -6.56 -6.55 9.24
N ASN A 114 -6.76 -5.72 10.26
CA ASN A 114 -7.79 -5.98 11.27
C ASN A 114 -9.18 -5.87 10.65
N ASN A 115 -10.05 -6.85 10.93
CA ASN A 115 -11.42 -6.95 10.39
C ASN A 115 -11.52 -7.08 8.85
N ILE A 116 -10.44 -7.47 8.17
CA ILE A 116 -10.43 -7.67 6.71
C ILE A 116 -10.83 -9.07 6.30
N PHE A 117 -10.54 -10.09 7.13
CA PHE A 117 -10.73 -11.49 6.76
C PHE A 117 -11.84 -12.15 7.59
N ASP A 118 -12.64 -13.01 6.94
CA ASP A 118 -13.52 -13.94 7.65
C ASP A 118 -12.75 -15.15 8.22
N HIS A 119 -13.48 -16.04 8.91
CA HIS A 119 -12.95 -17.29 9.47
C HIS A 119 -12.42 -18.29 8.42
N ARG A 120 -12.62 -18.05 7.13
CA ARG A 120 -12.12 -18.86 6.00
C ARG A 120 -10.96 -18.19 5.26
N GLY A 121 -10.56 -16.99 5.68
CA GLY A 121 -9.54 -16.19 5.02
C GLY A 121 -10.03 -15.49 3.74
N ASN A 122 -11.34 -15.28 3.57
CA ASN A 122 -11.86 -14.42 2.49
C ASN A 122 -11.80 -12.96 2.93
N ILE A 123 -11.45 -12.07 1.99
CA ILE A 123 -11.51 -10.63 2.19
C ILE A 123 -12.99 -10.23 2.24
N ILE A 124 -13.45 -9.71 3.38
CA ILE A 124 -14.82 -9.22 3.58
C ILE A 124 -14.90 -7.70 3.63
N ASN A 125 -13.79 -7.03 3.92
CA ASN A 125 -13.67 -5.57 3.95
C ASN A 125 -12.37 -5.13 3.30
N TYR A 126 -12.35 -3.89 2.82
CA TYR A 126 -11.15 -3.26 2.29
C TYR A 126 -10.54 -2.27 3.30
N PRO A 127 -9.20 -2.08 3.30
CA PRO A 127 -8.54 -1.12 4.20
C PRO A 127 -9.01 0.33 4.02
N GLU A 128 -9.30 0.72 2.77
CA GLU A 128 -9.66 2.08 2.41
C GLU A 128 -11.05 2.12 1.77
N ALA A 129 -11.69 3.29 1.80
CA ALA A 129 -12.97 3.50 1.15
C ALA A 129 -12.86 3.33 -0.38
N GLY A 130 -13.96 2.89 -1.00
CA GLY A 130 -14.03 2.66 -2.45
C GLY A 130 -13.90 1.18 -2.82
N GLY A 131 -13.61 0.93 -4.09
CA GLY A 131 -13.48 -0.43 -4.63
C GLY A 131 -12.05 -0.97 -4.54
N TYR A 132 -11.84 -2.17 -5.06
CA TYR A 132 -10.52 -2.82 -5.14
C TYR A 132 -9.44 -1.92 -5.77
N LEU A 133 -9.76 -1.22 -6.86
CA LEU A 133 -8.83 -0.36 -7.57
C LEU A 133 -8.37 0.87 -6.77
N ASP A 134 -9.17 1.28 -5.79
CA ASP A 134 -8.93 2.49 -5.01
C ASP A 134 -8.08 2.21 -3.76
N GLN A 135 -7.83 0.92 -3.48
CA GLN A 135 -7.04 0.48 -2.33
C GLN A 135 -5.55 0.74 -2.52
N ASN A 136 -4.91 1.25 -1.48
CA ASN A 136 -3.46 1.36 -1.36
C ASN A 136 -2.74 0.04 -1.69
N ALA A 137 -1.87 0.09 -2.70
CA ALA A 137 -1.22 -1.08 -3.28
C ALA A 137 -0.32 -1.80 -2.27
N LYS A 138 0.31 -1.06 -1.37
CA LYS A 138 1.18 -1.60 -0.32
C LYS A 138 0.41 -2.54 0.61
N TYR A 139 -0.77 -2.10 1.06
CA TYR A 139 -1.63 -2.93 1.91
C TYR A 139 -2.11 -4.14 1.15
N MET A 140 -2.57 -3.98 -0.10
CA MET A 140 -3.11 -5.09 -0.87
C MET A 140 -2.06 -6.16 -1.18
N TYR A 141 -0.82 -5.76 -1.47
CA TYR A 141 0.28 -6.71 -1.62
C TYR A 141 0.53 -7.50 -0.33
N PHE A 142 0.65 -6.81 0.81
CA PHE A 142 0.85 -7.46 2.10
C PHE A 142 -0.32 -8.40 2.46
N LEU A 143 -1.56 -7.95 2.27
CA LEU A 143 -2.77 -8.71 2.60
C LEU A 143 -2.91 -9.97 1.75
N ASN A 144 -2.44 -9.96 0.49
CA ASN A 144 -2.41 -11.15 -0.34
C ASN A 144 -1.49 -12.25 0.25
N ILE A 145 -0.29 -11.87 0.70
CA ILE A 145 0.63 -12.80 1.36
C ILE A 145 0.06 -13.24 2.72
N TYR A 146 -0.53 -12.30 3.47
CA TYR A 146 -1.17 -12.59 4.73
C TYR A 146 -2.29 -13.62 4.59
N ARG A 147 -3.15 -13.45 3.58
CA ARG A 147 -4.24 -14.39 3.26
C ARG A 147 -3.72 -15.79 2.99
N LYS A 148 -2.66 -15.93 2.20
CA LYS A 148 -2.02 -17.22 1.91
C LYS A 148 -1.56 -17.92 3.18
N VAL A 149 -0.92 -17.17 4.09
CA VAL A 149 -0.47 -17.71 5.38
C VAL A 149 -1.68 -18.09 6.27
N LEU A 150 -2.69 -17.24 6.35
CA LEU A 150 -3.90 -17.47 7.14
C LEU A 150 -4.65 -18.74 6.69
N ILE A 151 -4.85 -18.93 5.39
CA ILE A 151 -5.49 -20.14 4.85
C ILE A 151 -4.68 -21.39 5.21
N GLY A 152 -3.35 -21.32 5.10
CA GLY A 152 -2.46 -22.40 5.55
C GLY A 152 -2.69 -22.76 7.01
N LYS A 153 -2.79 -21.75 7.89
CA LYS A 153 -3.06 -21.95 9.33
C LYS A 153 -4.43 -22.56 9.60
N ILE A 154 -5.48 -22.08 8.96
CA ILE A 154 -6.84 -22.63 9.10
C ILE A 154 -6.85 -24.12 8.72
N ASN A 155 -6.16 -24.48 7.63
CA ASN A 155 -6.08 -25.87 7.19
C ASN A 155 -5.27 -26.75 8.15
N GLU A 156 -4.15 -26.25 8.70
CA GLU A 156 -3.37 -26.95 9.73
C GLU A 156 -4.22 -27.25 10.97
N GLU A 157 -5.03 -26.28 11.43
CA GLU A 157 -5.91 -26.45 12.58
C GLU A 157 -7.05 -27.42 12.33
N ASN A 158 -7.68 -27.36 11.15
CA ASN A 158 -8.74 -28.28 10.77
C ASN A 158 -8.26 -29.73 10.67
N ASN A 159 -7.02 -29.95 10.19
CA ASN A 159 -6.44 -31.28 10.10
C ASN A 159 -6.01 -31.84 11.46
N LYS A 160 -5.68 -31.01 12.44
CA LYS A 160 -5.39 -31.46 13.82
C LYS A 160 -6.63 -31.85 14.62
N ARG A 161 -7.81 -31.38 14.20
CA ARG A 161 -9.11 -31.68 14.84
C ARG A 161 -9.81 -32.92 14.26
N ARG A 162 -9.29 -33.48 13.17
CA ARG A 162 -9.75 -34.74 12.57
C ARG A 162 -8.89 -35.89 13.07
#